data_AF-A0A1I5T1V8-F1
#
_entry.id   AF-A0A1I5T1V8-F1
#
_cell.length_a   1.000
_cell.length_b   1.000
_cell.length_c   1.000
_cell.angle_alpha   90.00
_cell.angle_beta   90.00
_cell.angle_gamma   90.00
#
_symmetry.space_group_name_H-M   'P 1'
#
loop_
_entity.id
_entity.type
_entity.pdbx_description
1 polymer ?
#
loop_
_entity_poly.entity_id
_entity_poly.type
_entity_poly.pdbx_seq_one_letter_code
_entity_poly.pdbx_strand_id
1 'polypeptide(L)'
;MAEPLQRVDAEGLLDNLVLGYCDAGRAIALDGRIGQPVFTCPLALRRVLANLIDNALRYGSDVRVCAHVDAQRLVLAVVDSGPGIKPA
;
A
#
# COMPACT_ATOMS: atom_id res chain seq x y z
N MET A 1 17.42 2.54 -15.16
CA MET A 1 18.20 2.80 -13.93
C MET A 1 17.32 2.51 -12.73
N ALA A 2 17.88 1.96 -11.65
CA ALA A 2 17.13 1.76 -10.40
C ALA A 2 16.89 3.10 -9.70
N GLU A 3 15.69 3.30 -9.16
CA GLU A 3 15.36 4.46 -8.32
C GLU A 3 16.19 4.39 -7.02
N PRO A 4 16.83 5.50 -6.59
CA PRO A 4 17.63 5.49 -5.35
C PRO A 4 16.75 5.37 -4.10
N LEU A 5 17.31 4.76 -3.05
CA LEU A 5 16.73 4.81 -1.71
C LEU A 5 16.83 6.24 -1.16
N GLN A 6 15.72 6.72 -0.62
CA GLN A 6 15.65 8.03 0.01
C GLN A 6 14.73 8.00 1.23
N ARG A 7 14.88 9.00 2.09
CA ARG A 7 14.05 9.17 3.29
C ARG A 7 12.71 9.76 2.87
N VAL A 8 11.63 9.03 3.09
CA VAL A 8 10.27 9.39 2.67
C VAL A 8 9.35 9.40 3.89
N ASP A 9 8.41 10.35 3.90
CA ASP A 9 7.20 10.24 4.71
C ASP A 9 6.26 9.21 4.07
N ALA A 10 6.35 7.96 4.53
CA ALA A 10 5.54 6.88 3.99
C ALA A 10 4.07 7.00 4.39
N GLU A 11 3.75 7.65 5.51
CA GLU A 11 2.36 7.83 5.96
C GLU A 11 1.64 8.76 4.97
N GLY A 12 2.20 9.95 4.72
CA GLY A 12 1.66 10.86 3.71
C GLY A 12 1.66 10.29 2.28
N LEU A 13 2.61 9.41 1.94
CA LEU A 13 2.61 8.72 0.65
C LEU A 13 1.42 7.77 0.51
N LEU A 14 1.14 6.98 1.55
CA LEU A 14 0.03 6.03 1.58
C LEU A 14 -1.32 6.73 1.63
N ASP A 15 -1.45 7.79 2.43
CA ASP A 15 -2.67 8.61 2.49
C ASP A 15 -3.03 9.16 1.12
N ASN A 16 -2.06 9.78 0.42
CA ASN A 16 -2.27 10.30 -0.93
C ASN A 16 -2.60 9.20 -1.94
N LEU A 17 -2.05 8.00 -1.77
CA LEU A 17 -2.36 6.87 -2.64
C LEU A 17 -3.81 6.41 -2.44
N VAL A 18 -4.21 6.17 -1.19
CA VAL A 18 -5.56 5.70 -0.82
C VAL A 18 -6.61 6.75 -1.19
N LEU A 19 -6.33 8.03 -0.93
CA LEU A 19 -7.22 9.14 -1.31
C LEU A 19 -7.49 9.16 -2.82
N GLY A 20 -6.47 8.93 -3.66
CA GLY A 20 -6.65 8.88 -5.11
C GLY A 20 -7.59 7.76 -5.57
N TYR A 21 -7.62 6.62 -4.87
CA TYR A 21 -8.59 5.54 -5.13
C TYR A 21 -10.00 5.91 -4.64
N CYS A 22 -10.11 6.54 -3.47
CA CYS A 22 -11.38 7.03 -2.94
C CYS A 22 -12.02 8.08 -3.86
N ASP A 23 -11.22 9.03 -4.37
CA ASP A 23 -11.65 10.06 -5.32
C ASP A 23 -12.13 9.44 -6.65
N ALA A 24 -11.58 8.29 -7.04
CA ALA A 24 -12.03 7.50 -8.18
C ALA A 24 -13.27 6.62 -7.87
N GLY A 25 -13.90 6.79 -6.70
CA GLY A 25 -15.09 6.05 -6.27
C GLY A 25 -14.83 4.60 -5.85
N ARG A 26 -13.58 4.24 -5.53
CA ARG A 26 -13.23 2.90 -5.04
C ARG A 26 -13.31 2.86 -3.51
N ALA A 27 -13.88 1.78 -2.98
CA ALA A 27 -13.91 1.54 -1.54
C ALA A 27 -12.60 0.91 -1.09
N ILE A 28 -11.73 1.72 -0.47
CA ILE A 28 -10.47 1.27 0.12
C ILE A 28 -10.20 2.04 1.41
N ALA A 29 -9.59 1.38 2.39
CA ALA A 29 -9.20 2.00 3.65
C ALA A 29 -7.69 1.86 3.89
N LEU A 30 -7.12 2.83 4.61
CA LEU A 30 -5.79 2.72 5.21
C LEU A 30 -5.96 2.45 6.72
N ASP A 31 -5.20 1.49 7.22
CA ASP A 31 -5.20 1.08 8.63
C ASP A 31 -3.77 0.98 9.15
N GLY A 32 -3.59 1.31 10.43
CA GLY A 32 -2.29 1.40 11.09
C GLY A 32 -1.61 2.76 10.96
N ARG A 33 -0.41 2.86 11.53
CA ARG A 33 0.39 4.10 11.61
C ARG A 33 1.86 3.75 11.46
N ILE A 34 2.58 4.58 10.72
CA ILE A 34 4.04 4.44 10.55
C ILE A 34 4.72 5.35 11.55
N GLY A 35 4.22 6.59 11.74
CA GLY A 35 4.68 7.53 12.76
C GLY A 35 6.13 8.01 12.64
N GLN A 36 6.85 7.61 11.58
CA GLN A 36 8.23 7.99 11.33
C GLN A 36 8.59 7.90 9.84
N PRO A 37 9.54 8.72 9.35
CA PRO A 37 10.08 8.55 8.01
C PRO A 37 10.81 7.22 7.83
N VAL A 38 10.76 6.67 6.62
CA VAL A 38 11.41 5.39 6.25
C VAL A 38 12.33 5.57 5.05
N PHE A 39 13.33 4.71 4.91
CA PHE A 39 14.14 4.66 3.69
C PHE A 39 13.51 3.70 2.68
N THR A 40 13.11 4.22 1.53
CA THR A 40 12.48 3.44 0.46
C THR A 40 12.68 4.10 -0.91
N CYS A 41 12.23 3.42 -1.96
CA CYS A 41 12.15 3.92 -3.33
C CYS A 41 10.67 4.31 -3.59
N PRO A 42 10.28 5.59 -3.44
CA PRO A 42 8.87 5.99 -3.42
C PRO A 42 8.10 5.67 -4.69
N LEU A 43 8.69 5.78 -5.89
CA LEU A 43 8.01 5.40 -7.14
C LEU A 43 7.83 3.88 -7.22
N ALA A 44 8.85 3.12 -6.87
CA ALA A 44 8.78 1.66 -6.83
C ALA A 44 7.74 1.17 -5.81
N LEU A 45 7.72 1.77 -4.62
CA LEU A 45 6.76 1.47 -3.56
C LEU A 45 5.32 1.75 -4.02
N ARG A 46 5.07 2.93 -4.59
CA ARG A 46 3.78 3.30 -5.16
C ARG A 46 3.34 2.30 -6.23
N ARG A 47 4.26 1.90 -7.13
CA ARG A 47 3.94 0.96 -8.20
C ARG A 47 3.57 -0.43 -7.67
N VAL A 48 4.30 -0.93 -6.69
CA VAL A 48 3.98 -2.23 -6.06
C VAL A 48 2.62 -2.16 -5.39
N LEU A 49 2.36 -1.13 -4.59
CA LEU A 49 1.09 -0.99 -3.89
C LEU A 49 -0.08 -0.81 -4.86
N ALA A 50 0.05 0.03 -5.89
CA ALA A 50 -0.98 0.21 -6.91
C ALA A 50 -1.32 -1.12 -7.59
N ASN A 51 -0.31 -1.91 -7.98
CA ASN A 51 -0.55 -3.23 -8.58
C ASN A 51 -1.29 -4.19 -7.64
N LEU A 52 -0.94 -4.20 -6.35
CA LEU A 52 -1.61 -5.05 -5.37
C LEU A 52 -3.05 -4.59 -5.11
N ILE A 53 -3.26 -3.28 -4.97
CA ILE A 53 -4.58 -2.67 -4.77
C ILE A 53 -5.47 -2.89 -5.98
N ASP A 54 -4.97 -2.69 -7.20
CA ASP A 54 -5.73 -2.89 -8.43
C ASP A 54 -6.18 -4.35 -8.58
N ASN A 55 -5.32 -5.30 -8.20
CA ASN A 55 -5.67 -6.71 -8.15
C ASN A 55 -6.74 -6.98 -7.10
N ALA A 56 -6.53 -6.51 -5.87
CA ALA A 56 -7.50 -6.64 -4.77
C ALA A 56 -8.88 -6.09 -5.15
N LEU A 57 -8.92 -4.89 -5.71
CA LEU A 57 -10.15 -4.22 -6.15
C LEU A 57 -10.80 -4.85 -7.40
N ARG A 58 -10.08 -5.69 -8.14
CA ARG A 58 -10.64 -6.46 -9.26
C ARG A 58 -11.33 -7.73 -8.80
N TYR A 59 -10.83 -8.37 -7.74
CA TYR A 59 -11.27 -9.69 -7.31
C TYR A 59 -12.02 -9.72 -5.97
N GLY A 60 -11.99 -8.63 -5.21
CA GLY A 60 -12.68 -8.46 -3.93
C GLY A 60 -13.46 -7.14 -3.86
N SER A 61 -14.22 -6.96 -2.78
CA SER A 61 -15.07 -5.78 -2.56
C SER A 61 -14.70 -4.98 -1.31
N ASP A 62 -14.03 -5.60 -0.34
CA ASP A 62 -13.46 -4.93 0.83
C ASP A 62 -11.94 -4.98 0.70
N VAL A 63 -11.31 -3.82 0.52
CA VAL A 63 -9.85 -3.70 0.35
C VAL A 63 -9.29 -2.76 1.41
N ARG A 64 -8.24 -3.20 2.08
CA ARG A 64 -7.54 -2.43 3.12
C ARG A 64 -6.04 -2.48 2.93
N VAL A 65 -5.40 -1.33 3.03
CA VAL A 65 -3.95 -1.23 3.18
C VAL A 65 -3.64 -1.16 4.66
N CYS A 66 -2.88 -2.11 5.18
CA CYS A 66 -2.39 -2.08 6.55
C CYS A 66 -0.92 -1.67 6.54
N ALA A 67 -0.55 -0.71 7.37
CA ALA A 67 0.82 -0.21 7.47
C ALA A 67 1.27 -0.08 8.94
N HIS A 68 2.43 -0.63 9.25
CA HIS A 68 3.06 -0.43 10.56
C HIS A 68 4.58 -0.56 10.45
N VAL A 69 5.28 -0.10 11.48
CA VAL A 69 6.71 -0.33 11.64
C VAL A 69 6.91 -1.45 12.66
N ASP A 70 7.65 -2.48 12.27
CA ASP A 70 8.11 -3.55 13.16
C ASP A 70 9.64 -3.54 13.26
N ALA A 71 10.15 -3.33 14.48
CA ALA A 71 11.56 -3.24 14.91
C ALA A 71 12.47 -2.22 14.19
N GLN A 72 12.23 -1.92 12.91
CA GLN A 72 12.88 -0.93 12.01
C GLN A 72 12.44 -1.11 10.54
N ARG A 73 11.54 -2.06 10.27
CA ARG A 73 11.07 -2.39 8.93
C ARG A 73 9.67 -1.84 8.73
N LEU A 74 9.45 -1.18 7.61
CA LEU A 74 8.11 -0.89 7.15
C LEU A 74 7.45 -2.19 6.70
N VAL A 75 6.34 -2.55 7.35
CA VAL A 75 5.51 -3.69 6.98
C VAL A 75 4.22 -3.16 6.38
N LEU A 76 3.92 -3.64 5.16
CA LEU A 76 2.74 -3.27 4.40
C LEU A 76 2.00 -4.54 3.99
N ALA A 77 0.68 -4.52 4.12
CA ALA A 77 -0.20 -5.56 3.62
C ALA A 77 -1.35 -4.93 2.86
N VAL A 78 -1.72 -5.53 1.73
CA VAL A 78 -3.00 -5.26 1.06
C VAL A 78 -3.88 -6.46 1.36
N VAL A 79 -4.96 -6.23 2.09
CA VAL A 79 -5.91 -7.24 2.53
C VAL A 79 -7.19 -7.07 1.71
N ASP A 80 -7.67 -8.16 1.12
CA ASP A 80 -8.88 -8.16 0.32
C ASP A 80 -9.77 -9.37 0.59
N SER A 81 -11.04 -9.27 0.18
CA SER A 81 -12.05 -10.32 0.32
C SER A 81 -12.20 -11.21 -0.93
N GLY A 82 -11.20 -11.25 -1.80
CA GLY A 82 -11.20 -12.02 -3.03
C GLY A 82 -10.92 -13.52 -2.82
N PRO A 83 -10.91 -14.33 -3.91
CA PRO A 83 -10.74 -15.78 -3.84
C PRO A 83 -9.32 -16.24 -3.47
N GLY A 84 -8.38 -15.30 -3.30
CA GLY A 84 -6.97 -15.59 -3.09
C GLY A 84 -6.27 -16.17 -4.33
N ILE A 85 -5.03 -16.60 -4.13
CA ILE A 85 -4.20 -17.24 -5.17
C ILE A 85 -4.23 -18.75 -4.95
N LYS A 86 -4.54 -19.52 -5.98
CA LYS A 86 -4.52 -21.00 -5.88
C LYS A 86 -3.09 -21.48 -5.61
N PRO A 87 -2.88 -22.42 -4.66
CA PRO A 87 -1.59 -23.07 -4.50
C PRO A 87 -1.22 -23.83 -5.78
N ALA A 88 0.08 -23.87 -6.07
CA ALA A 88 0.66 -24.53 -7.24
C ALA A 88 0.69 -26.06 -7.08
#